data_AF-A0A7X6I2I6-F1
#
_entry.id   AF-A0A7X6I2I6-F1
#
_cell.length_a   1.000
_cell.length_b   1.000
_cell.length_c   1.000
_cell.angle_alpha   90.00
_cell.angle_beta   90.00
_cell.angle_gamma   90.00
#
_symmetry.space_group_name_H-M   'P 1'
#
loop_
_entity.id
_entity.type
_entity.pdbx_description
1 polymer ?
#
loop_
_entity_poly.entity_id
_entity_poly.type
_entity_poly.pdbx_seq_one_letter_code
_entity_poly.pdbx_strand_id
1 'polypeptide(L)'
;MEEISVNEKSHEKKAFKAKVQKLGSTLSSMVMPNIGALIAWGVLTALFIPDGYLPNEEFASMVGPMLTYLIPILIGYTGGKVIAGDRGAVVGGIATMGVIVGTDIPMMLGAMLMGPLAGFCMKKFDQYFQHRIKAGFEMLVNNFSAGLIGFALALLGFTLVGPFVDTLTKAMASGVDMILSAHLIPLANIFIEPAKILFLNNAINHGILTPLGAEQVTEAGKSILFLLEANPGPGLGVLLAFTFFGKGAAKSSAPGAVIIHFLGGIHEIYFPYVMMKPMLFLAVIAGGISGSFTFQALGAGLQAPASPGSIIAILAMAPQGGHLSVLLGVLVGAAVSFMVASVILKGDKSMDELNFEAAVATSKAAKSESKGQLNATGNLAGIKKIIFACDAGMGSSAMGASILRKKVKEAGLNIEVTNSSINNLQQEDNALIVTQIELQERAKQKVPGAEFVAVENFLNSPKYDEIIVSLTGEKEDSEKKLIREKTTSNYLAGYDIEKIEKINLVHGDRKGSATMGKKLLEEALAKQGLEIPVERLEIGDVTSNINSIYIFEEELVNQMPQISSPKIIVSSLAKPKAYETLAKELSRRD
;
A
#
# COMPACT_ATOMS: atom_id res chain seq x y z
N MET A 1 23.07 -33.36 -10.97
CA MET A 1 21.93 -33.81 -10.14
C MET A 1 21.67 -32.88 -8.96
N GLU A 2 22.68 -32.22 -8.36
CA GLU A 2 22.45 -31.21 -7.30
C GLU A 2 21.76 -29.93 -7.81
N GLU A 3 22.13 -29.38 -8.97
CA GLU A 3 21.50 -28.15 -9.51
C GLU A 3 20.01 -28.31 -9.84
N ILE A 4 19.57 -29.50 -10.26
CA ILE A 4 18.16 -29.78 -10.56
C ILE A 4 17.34 -29.81 -9.27
N SER A 5 17.87 -30.42 -8.19
CA SER A 5 17.18 -30.50 -6.90
C SER A 5 17.11 -29.16 -6.14
N VAL A 6 18.09 -28.27 -6.36
CA VAL A 6 18.07 -26.90 -5.80
C VAL A 6 17.04 -26.04 -6.54
N ASN A 7 16.91 -26.20 -7.86
CA ASN A 7 15.96 -25.42 -8.65
C ASN A 7 14.50 -25.86 -8.41
N GLU A 8 14.23 -27.17 -8.26
CA GLU A 8 12.92 -27.70 -7.87
C GLU A 8 12.49 -27.22 -6.48
N LYS A 9 13.37 -27.29 -5.47
CA LYS A 9 13.07 -26.76 -4.12
C LYS A 9 12.83 -25.25 -4.11
N SER A 10 13.47 -24.49 -5.00
CA SER A 10 13.24 -23.04 -5.12
C SER A 10 11.88 -22.72 -5.77
N HIS A 11 11.48 -23.50 -6.78
CA HIS A 11 10.19 -23.38 -7.45
C HIS A 11 9.03 -23.78 -6.53
N GLU A 12 9.21 -24.84 -5.74
CA GLU A 12 8.20 -25.33 -4.79
C GLU A 12 7.99 -24.32 -3.65
N LYS A 13 9.07 -23.72 -3.11
CA LYS A 13 8.98 -22.62 -2.14
C LYS A 13 8.29 -21.38 -2.71
N LYS A 14 8.57 -21.01 -3.96
CA LYS A 14 7.88 -19.89 -4.66
C LYS A 14 6.40 -20.18 -4.87
N ALA A 15 6.04 -21.40 -5.28
CA ALA A 15 4.65 -21.80 -5.47
C ALA A 15 3.85 -21.84 -4.16
N PHE A 16 4.47 -22.32 -3.07
CA PHE A 16 3.86 -22.30 -1.74
C PHE A 16 3.64 -20.86 -1.24
N LYS A 17 4.66 -20.00 -1.34
CA LYS A 17 4.55 -18.56 -0.99
C LYS A 17 3.42 -17.89 -1.77
N ALA A 18 3.35 -18.12 -3.09
CA ALA A 18 2.30 -17.55 -3.94
C ALA A 18 0.90 -18.04 -3.56
N LYS A 19 0.73 -19.32 -3.18
CA LYS A 19 -0.55 -19.86 -2.69
C LYS A 19 -0.95 -19.22 -1.36
N VAL A 20 -0.03 -19.09 -0.41
CA VAL A 20 -0.29 -18.45 0.89
C VAL A 20 -0.63 -16.97 0.72
N GLN A 21 0.10 -16.25 -0.12
CA GLN A 21 -0.20 -14.84 -0.44
C GLN A 21 -1.57 -14.70 -1.12
N LYS A 22 -1.92 -15.60 -2.05
CA LYS A 22 -3.23 -15.58 -2.73
C LYS A 22 -4.38 -15.88 -1.77
N LEU A 23 -4.19 -16.82 -0.85
CA LEU A 23 -5.19 -17.09 0.20
C LEU A 23 -5.35 -15.88 1.12
N GLY A 24 -4.23 -15.31 1.59
CA GLY A 24 -4.23 -14.11 2.42
C GLY A 24 -4.90 -12.92 1.75
N SER A 25 -4.56 -12.63 0.49
CA SER A 25 -5.16 -11.51 -0.27
C SER A 25 -6.65 -11.72 -0.51
N THR A 26 -7.08 -12.96 -0.75
CA THR A 26 -8.51 -13.30 -0.90
C THR A 26 -9.26 -13.05 0.42
N LEU A 27 -8.73 -13.52 1.55
CA LEU A 27 -9.34 -13.30 2.87
C LEU A 27 -9.42 -11.81 3.22
N SER A 28 -8.30 -11.08 3.03
CA SER A 28 -8.26 -9.65 3.29
C SER A 28 -9.21 -8.85 2.40
N SER A 29 -9.41 -9.25 1.13
CA SER A 29 -10.35 -8.59 0.22
C SER A 29 -11.81 -8.65 0.69
N MET A 30 -12.15 -9.59 1.58
CA MET A 30 -13.49 -9.72 2.16
C MET A 30 -13.68 -8.87 3.42
N VAL A 31 -12.62 -8.66 4.20
CA VAL A 31 -12.67 -7.91 5.46
C VAL A 31 -12.38 -6.42 5.26
N MET A 32 -11.39 -6.07 4.42
CA MET A 32 -10.93 -4.68 4.27
C MET A 32 -12.05 -3.69 3.89
N PRO A 33 -12.93 -3.99 2.91
CA PRO A 33 -14.04 -3.08 2.57
C PRO A 33 -15.04 -2.87 3.72
N ASN A 34 -15.03 -3.77 4.71
CA ASN A 34 -15.94 -3.81 5.84
C ASN A 34 -15.28 -3.33 7.15
N ILE A 35 -14.03 -2.85 7.12
CA ILE A 35 -13.32 -2.34 8.31
C ILE A 35 -14.10 -1.20 8.99
N GLY A 36 -14.81 -0.36 8.24
CA GLY A 36 -15.67 0.68 8.80
C GLY A 36 -16.73 0.13 9.77
N ALA A 37 -17.31 -1.04 9.49
CA ALA A 37 -18.27 -1.69 10.38
C ALA A 37 -17.60 -2.23 11.66
N LEU A 38 -16.38 -2.78 11.56
CA LEU A 38 -15.58 -3.20 12.72
C LEU A 38 -15.19 -2.01 13.60
N ILE A 39 -14.83 -0.87 13.01
CA ILE A 39 -14.53 0.37 13.76
C ILE A 39 -15.80 0.89 14.43
N ALA A 40 -16.93 0.97 13.73
CA ALA A 40 -18.18 1.43 14.30
C ALA A 40 -18.61 0.55 15.49
N TRP A 41 -18.53 -0.77 15.32
CA TRP A 41 -18.75 -1.73 16.40
C TRP A 41 -17.76 -1.50 17.56
N GLY A 42 -16.47 -1.35 17.28
CA GLY A 42 -15.45 -1.14 18.31
C GLY A 42 -15.63 0.15 19.10
N VAL A 43 -16.01 1.25 18.44
CA VAL A 43 -16.34 2.52 19.10
C VAL A 43 -17.58 2.36 19.98
N LEU A 44 -18.61 1.66 19.49
CA LEU A 44 -19.81 1.38 20.27
C LEU A 44 -19.46 0.56 21.53
N THR A 45 -18.64 -0.50 21.36
CA THR A 45 -18.14 -1.32 22.46
C THR A 45 -17.34 -0.50 23.46
N ALA A 46 -16.42 0.34 22.98
CA ALA A 46 -15.58 1.17 23.84
C ALA A 46 -16.37 2.21 24.63
N LEU A 47 -17.43 2.77 24.04
CA LEU A 47 -18.23 3.79 24.71
C LEU A 47 -19.26 3.19 25.67
N PHE A 48 -20.10 2.26 25.21
CA PHE A 48 -21.40 2.04 25.88
C PHE A 48 -21.51 0.78 26.73
N ILE A 49 -20.58 -0.18 26.62
CA ILE A 49 -20.61 -1.37 27.50
C ILE A 49 -20.40 -0.99 28.97
N PRO A 50 -20.67 -1.88 29.94
CA PRO A 50 -20.49 -1.57 31.37
C PRO A 50 -19.10 -1.04 31.72
N ASP A 51 -18.06 -1.58 31.08
CA ASP A 51 -16.65 -1.15 31.26
C ASP A 51 -16.19 -0.07 30.25
N GLY A 52 -17.14 0.52 29.54
CA GLY A 52 -16.91 1.54 28.52
C GLY A 52 -16.77 2.96 29.07
N TYR A 53 -16.47 3.92 28.21
CA TYR A 53 -16.27 5.32 28.63
C TYR A 53 -17.53 6.04 29.08
N LEU A 54 -18.67 5.68 28.48
CA LEU A 54 -19.98 6.27 28.69
C LEU A 54 -21.02 5.14 28.77
N PRO A 55 -21.00 4.29 29.82
CA PRO A 55 -21.85 3.11 29.87
C PRO A 55 -23.34 3.44 29.70
N ASN A 56 -24.01 2.71 28.80
CA ASN A 56 -25.44 2.86 28.52
C ASN A 56 -26.00 1.53 28.02
N GLU A 57 -26.87 0.90 28.81
CA GLU A 57 -27.42 -0.43 28.50
C GLU A 57 -28.21 -0.47 27.18
N GLU A 58 -28.98 0.57 26.87
CA GLU A 58 -29.77 0.65 25.64
C GLU A 58 -28.87 0.70 24.40
N PHE A 59 -27.82 1.53 24.42
CA PHE A 59 -26.88 1.61 23.30
C PHE A 59 -25.94 0.40 23.24
N ALA A 60 -25.54 -0.17 24.38
CA ALA A 60 -24.76 -1.39 24.43
C ALA A 60 -25.48 -2.59 23.80
N SER A 61 -26.81 -2.60 23.82
CA SER A 61 -27.61 -3.66 23.20
C SER A 61 -27.36 -3.83 21.69
N MET A 62 -26.79 -2.82 21.00
CA MET A 62 -26.39 -2.90 19.59
C MET A 62 -25.08 -3.67 19.37
N VAL A 63 -24.23 -3.81 20.39
CA VAL A 63 -22.88 -4.43 20.27
C VAL A 63 -22.99 -5.88 19.81
N GLY A 64 -23.84 -6.67 20.46
CA GLY A 64 -24.06 -8.07 20.15
C GLY A 64 -24.56 -8.28 18.71
N PRO A 65 -25.70 -7.66 18.32
CA PRO A 65 -26.23 -7.80 16.97
C PRO A 65 -25.27 -7.33 15.86
N MET A 66 -24.48 -6.28 16.10
CA MET A 66 -23.47 -5.84 15.12
C MET A 66 -22.37 -6.89 14.94
N LEU A 67 -21.91 -7.51 16.02
CA LEU A 67 -20.88 -8.54 15.99
C LEU A 67 -21.39 -9.86 15.39
N THR A 68 -22.56 -10.32 15.78
CA THR A 68 -23.10 -11.63 15.39
C THR A 68 -23.74 -11.62 14.00
N TYR A 69 -24.41 -10.52 13.62
CA TYR A 69 -25.13 -10.43 12.35
C TYR A 69 -24.45 -9.51 11.35
N LEU A 70 -24.33 -8.21 11.68
CA LEU A 70 -23.94 -7.20 10.70
C LEU A 70 -22.56 -7.48 10.09
N ILE A 71 -21.55 -7.68 10.93
CA ILE A 71 -20.16 -7.88 10.47
C ILE A 71 -20.02 -9.15 9.63
N PRO A 72 -20.47 -10.34 10.07
CA PRO A 72 -20.37 -11.54 9.25
C PRO A 72 -21.16 -11.43 7.94
N ILE A 73 -22.39 -10.89 7.96
CA ILE A 73 -23.19 -10.71 6.74
C ILE A 73 -22.47 -9.81 5.74
N LEU A 74 -21.87 -8.71 6.19
CA LEU A 74 -21.08 -7.82 5.33
C LEU A 74 -19.85 -8.52 4.73
N ILE A 75 -19.17 -9.37 5.51
CA ILE A 75 -18.03 -10.17 5.02
C ILE A 75 -18.51 -11.16 3.95
N GLY A 76 -19.59 -11.89 4.20
CA GLY A 76 -20.16 -12.84 3.25
C GLY A 76 -20.70 -12.18 1.99
N TYR A 77 -21.33 -11.01 2.13
CA TYR A 77 -21.78 -10.15 1.04
C TYR A 77 -20.60 -9.72 0.16
N THR A 78 -19.53 -9.20 0.76
CA THR A 78 -18.32 -8.81 0.02
C THR A 78 -17.65 -10.02 -0.63
N GLY A 79 -17.56 -11.16 0.06
CA GLY A 79 -17.00 -12.40 -0.49
C GLY A 79 -17.76 -12.91 -1.71
N GLY A 80 -19.09 -12.88 -1.68
CA GLY A 80 -19.92 -13.19 -2.84
C GLY A 80 -19.75 -12.17 -3.97
N LYS A 81 -19.64 -10.88 -3.61
CA LYS A 81 -19.46 -9.78 -4.56
C LYS A 81 -18.18 -9.90 -5.38
N VAL A 82 -17.07 -10.27 -4.73
CA VAL A 82 -15.76 -10.43 -5.39
C VAL A 82 -15.81 -11.49 -6.51
N ILE A 83 -16.69 -12.49 -6.41
CA ILE A 83 -16.76 -13.58 -7.40
C ILE A 83 -17.85 -13.36 -8.46
N ALA A 84 -19.04 -12.90 -8.07
CA ALA A 84 -20.20 -12.79 -8.98
C ALA A 84 -20.95 -11.45 -8.90
N GLY A 85 -20.26 -10.38 -8.52
CA GLY A 85 -20.84 -9.03 -8.47
C GLY A 85 -22.04 -8.93 -7.52
N ASP A 86 -22.96 -8.01 -7.77
CA ASP A 86 -24.03 -7.71 -6.82
C ASP A 86 -24.98 -8.90 -6.56
N ARG A 87 -25.17 -9.78 -7.55
CA ARG A 87 -25.95 -11.02 -7.36
C ARG A 87 -25.25 -11.97 -6.40
N GLY A 88 -23.96 -12.21 -6.62
CA GLY A 88 -23.13 -12.97 -5.68
C GLY A 88 -23.17 -12.37 -4.28
N ALA A 89 -23.20 -11.04 -4.18
CA ALA A 89 -23.25 -10.34 -2.90
C ALA A 89 -24.50 -10.66 -2.09
N VAL A 90 -25.68 -10.53 -2.70
CA VAL A 90 -26.96 -10.85 -2.06
C VAL A 90 -27.01 -12.33 -1.66
N VAL A 91 -26.63 -13.25 -2.55
CA VAL A 91 -26.60 -14.69 -2.27
C VAL A 91 -25.62 -15.00 -1.13
N GLY A 92 -24.46 -14.35 -1.12
CA GLY A 92 -23.46 -14.46 -0.04
C GLY A 92 -24.00 -14.01 1.31
N GLY A 93 -24.74 -12.90 1.36
CA GLY A 93 -25.42 -12.45 2.57
C GLY A 93 -26.46 -13.46 3.07
N ILE A 94 -27.31 -14.00 2.18
CA ILE A 94 -28.32 -15.01 2.54
C ILE A 94 -27.65 -16.29 3.05
N ALA A 95 -26.64 -16.80 2.34
CA ALA A 95 -25.90 -17.99 2.73
C ALA A 95 -25.22 -17.82 4.10
N THR A 96 -24.70 -16.62 4.37
CA THR A 96 -24.06 -16.27 5.64
C THR A 96 -25.05 -16.28 6.80
N MET A 97 -26.29 -15.81 6.58
CA MET A 97 -27.35 -15.90 7.59
C MET A 97 -27.59 -17.35 8.03
N GLY A 98 -27.55 -18.30 7.10
CA GLY A 98 -27.69 -19.73 7.41
C GLY A 98 -26.62 -20.22 8.40
N VAL A 99 -25.37 -19.80 8.23
CA VAL A 99 -24.26 -20.18 9.12
C VAL A 99 -24.37 -19.52 10.48
N ILE A 100 -24.75 -18.23 10.53
CA ILE A 100 -24.92 -17.47 11.77
C ILE A 100 -25.99 -18.14 12.64
N VAL A 101 -27.16 -18.42 12.08
CA VAL A 101 -28.28 -19.01 12.85
C VAL A 101 -27.97 -20.45 13.29
N GLY A 102 -26.98 -21.10 12.67
CA GLY A 102 -26.57 -22.45 13.05
C GLY A 102 -25.81 -22.55 14.37
N THR A 103 -25.35 -21.43 14.95
CA THR A 103 -24.37 -21.42 16.07
C THR A 103 -24.42 -20.15 16.89
N ASP A 104 -23.95 -20.19 18.15
CA ASP A 104 -23.95 -19.03 19.05
C ASP A 104 -22.68 -18.15 18.96
N ILE A 105 -21.68 -18.53 18.16
CA ILE A 105 -20.41 -17.81 18.02
C ILE A 105 -20.43 -16.89 16.80
N PRO A 106 -19.82 -15.68 16.85
CA PRO A 106 -19.68 -14.81 15.68
C PRO A 106 -19.04 -15.50 14.46
N MET A 107 -19.82 -15.72 13.39
CA MET A 107 -19.44 -16.54 12.24
C MET A 107 -18.62 -15.81 11.16
N MET A 108 -17.58 -15.07 11.55
CA MET A 108 -16.71 -14.40 10.56
C MET A 108 -15.99 -15.40 9.65
N LEU A 109 -15.45 -16.50 10.20
CA LEU A 109 -14.83 -17.56 9.40
C LEU A 109 -15.84 -18.29 8.51
N GLY A 110 -17.04 -18.55 9.03
CA GLY A 110 -18.14 -19.15 8.26
C GLY A 110 -18.56 -18.26 7.09
N ALA A 111 -18.65 -16.95 7.31
CA ALA A 111 -18.93 -15.96 6.26
C ALA A 111 -17.84 -15.90 5.18
N MET A 112 -16.56 -15.95 5.59
CA MET A 112 -15.43 -15.99 4.65
C MET A 112 -15.41 -17.26 3.78
N LEU A 113 -16.01 -18.36 4.23
CA LEU A 113 -16.17 -19.58 3.44
C LEU A 113 -17.41 -19.50 2.54
N MET A 114 -18.56 -19.14 3.12
CA MET A 114 -19.85 -19.18 2.43
C MET A 114 -20.02 -18.05 1.41
N GLY A 115 -19.47 -16.87 1.64
CA GLY A 115 -19.53 -15.75 0.69
C GLY A 115 -18.96 -16.13 -0.68
N PRO A 116 -17.68 -16.55 -0.77
CA PRO A 116 -17.08 -17.03 -2.00
C PRO A 116 -17.81 -18.24 -2.60
N LEU A 117 -18.23 -19.21 -1.78
CA LEU A 117 -18.98 -20.37 -2.27
C LEU A 117 -20.29 -19.93 -2.96
N ALA A 118 -21.03 -19.01 -2.34
CA ALA A 118 -22.24 -18.43 -2.89
C ALA A 118 -21.99 -17.69 -4.20
N GLY A 119 -20.96 -16.85 -4.24
CA GLY A 119 -20.53 -16.19 -5.46
C GLY A 119 -20.15 -17.19 -6.56
N PHE A 120 -19.47 -18.30 -6.22
CA PHE A 120 -19.10 -19.33 -7.17
C PHE A 120 -20.32 -20.07 -7.74
N CYS A 121 -21.25 -20.51 -6.88
CA CYS A 121 -22.51 -21.13 -7.31
C CYS A 121 -23.30 -20.20 -8.23
N MET A 122 -23.39 -18.91 -7.88
CA MET A 122 -24.05 -17.90 -8.69
C MET A 122 -23.36 -17.71 -10.04
N LYS A 123 -22.03 -17.56 -10.06
CA LYS A 123 -21.22 -17.44 -11.29
C LYS A 123 -21.42 -18.62 -12.22
N LYS A 124 -21.47 -19.84 -11.68
CA LYS A 124 -21.69 -21.05 -12.47
C LYS A 124 -23.09 -21.14 -13.05
N PHE A 125 -24.10 -20.77 -12.26
CA PHE A 125 -25.47 -20.68 -12.75
C PHE A 125 -25.57 -19.68 -13.91
N ASP A 126 -24.99 -18.48 -13.77
CA ASP A 126 -25.03 -17.46 -14.81
C ASP A 126 -24.33 -17.91 -16.09
N GLN A 127 -23.14 -18.49 -15.98
CA GLN A 127 -22.42 -19.02 -17.14
C GLN A 127 -23.26 -20.05 -17.92
N TYR A 128 -24.00 -20.90 -17.21
CA TYR A 128 -24.75 -21.99 -17.82
C TYR A 128 -26.15 -21.57 -18.33
N PHE A 129 -26.83 -20.67 -17.63
CA PHE A 129 -28.23 -20.35 -17.92
C PHE A 129 -28.43 -19.00 -18.59
N GLN A 130 -27.54 -18.01 -18.41
CA GLN A 130 -27.79 -16.63 -18.89
C GLN A 130 -28.07 -16.56 -20.39
N HIS A 131 -27.32 -17.32 -21.20
CA HIS A 131 -27.48 -17.36 -22.66
C HIS A 131 -28.76 -18.06 -23.14
N ARG A 132 -29.47 -18.75 -22.24
CA ARG A 132 -30.73 -19.46 -22.52
C ARG A 132 -31.96 -18.66 -22.11
N ILE A 133 -31.78 -17.54 -21.41
CA ILE A 133 -32.89 -16.72 -20.94
C ILE A 133 -33.37 -15.83 -22.09
N LYS A 134 -34.68 -15.88 -22.36
CA LYS A 134 -35.30 -15.01 -23.36
C LYS A 134 -35.35 -13.57 -22.85
N ALA A 135 -35.19 -12.62 -23.76
CA ALA A 135 -35.36 -11.20 -23.47
C ALA A 135 -36.71 -10.94 -22.76
N GLY A 136 -36.69 -10.12 -21.71
CA GLY A 136 -37.86 -9.81 -20.86
C GLY A 136 -38.05 -10.75 -19.65
N PHE A 137 -37.50 -11.97 -19.67
CA PHE A 137 -37.53 -12.90 -18.52
C PHE A 137 -36.28 -12.82 -17.64
N GLU A 138 -35.27 -12.06 -18.05
CA GLU A 138 -33.98 -11.93 -17.38
C GLU A 138 -34.12 -11.57 -15.90
N MET A 139 -34.88 -10.53 -15.58
CA MET A 139 -35.05 -10.09 -14.18
C MET A 139 -35.73 -11.17 -13.33
N LEU A 140 -36.73 -11.87 -13.88
CA LEU A 140 -37.43 -12.94 -13.18
C LEU A 140 -36.48 -14.09 -12.86
N VAL A 141 -35.80 -14.63 -13.88
CA VAL A 141 -34.87 -15.75 -13.70
C VAL A 141 -33.72 -15.33 -12.80
N ASN A 142 -33.19 -14.11 -12.98
CA ASN A 142 -32.03 -13.65 -12.22
C ASN A 142 -32.31 -13.53 -10.72
N ASN A 143 -33.50 -13.02 -10.35
CA ASN A 143 -33.91 -12.84 -8.96
C ASN A 143 -34.33 -14.17 -8.33
N PHE A 144 -35.13 -14.99 -9.02
CA PHE A 144 -35.55 -16.29 -8.51
C PHE A 144 -34.38 -17.25 -8.34
N SER A 145 -33.43 -17.28 -9.27
CA SER A 145 -32.26 -18.14 -9.13
C SER A 145 -31.37 -17.68 -7.98
N ALA A 146 -31.15 -16.38 -7.81
CA ALA A 146 -30.40 -15.85 -6.66
C ALA A 146 -31.09 -16.22 -5.34
N GLY A 147 -32.41 -16.04 -5.26
CA GLY A 147 -33.20 -16.41 -4.08
C GLY A 147 -33.14 -17.90 -3.75
N LEU A 148 -33.34 -18.78 -4.74
CA LEU A 148 -33.35 -20.24 -4.54
C LEU A 148 -31.95 -20.80 -4.25
N ILE A 149 -30.93 -20.31 -4.94
CA ILE A 149 -29.53 -20.69 -4.66
C ILE A 149 -29.14 -20.20 -3.26
N GLY A 150 -29.47 -18.95 -2.92
CA GLY A 150 -29.23 -18.39 -1.60
C GLY A 150 -29.92 -19.20 -0.51
N PHE A 151 -31.20 -19.55 -0.70
CA PHE A 151 -31.95 -20.41 0.21
C PHE A 151 -31.30 -21.78 0.40
N ALA A 152 -30.93 -22.47 -0.69
CA ALA A 152 -30.27 -23.77 -0.60
C ALA A 152 -28.93 -23.69 0.14
N LEU A 153 -28.14 -22.65 -0.14
CA LEU A 153 -26.87 -22.41 0.54
C LEU A 153 -27.03 -22.00 2.00
N ALA A 154 -28.12 -21.29 2.36
CA ALA A 154 -28.42 -20.99 3.76
C ALA A 154 -28.76 -22.27 4.54
N LEU A 155 -29.57 -23.18 3.96
CA LEU A 155 -29.84 -24.47 4.58
C LEU A 155 -28.58 -25.34 4.72
N LEU A 156 -27.72 -25.33 3.70
CA LEU A 156 -26.41 -26.00 3.76
C LEU A 156 -25.51 -25.36 4.83
N GLY A 157 -25.47 -24.03 4.87
CA GLY A 157 -24.73 -23.26 5.85
C GLY A 157 -25.13 -23.63 7.28
N PHE A 158 -26.44 -23.69 7.53
CA PHE A 158 -27.01 -24.05 8.83
C PHE A 158 -26.69 -25.49 9.25
N THR A 159 -26.88 -26.46 8.34
CA THR A 159 -26.81 -27.90 8.68
C THR A 159 -25.39 -28.47 8.68
N LEU A 160 -24.50 -27.98 7.81
CA LEU A 160 -23.17 -28.54 7.59
C LEU A 160 -22.06 -27.61 8.05
N VAL A 161 -22.10 -26.36 7.61
CA VAL A 161 -20.96 -25.45 7.79
C VAL A 161 -20.94 -24.85 9.18
N GLY A 162 -22.09 -24.47 9.75
CA GLY A 162 -22.20 -23.92 11.10
C GLY A 162 -21.53 -24.81 12.15
N PRO A 163 -22.00 -26.05 12.36
CA PRO A 163 -21.43 -26.94 13.36
C PRO A 163 -19.94 -27.25 13.14
N PHE A 164 -19.52 -27.40 11.88
CA PHE A 164 -18.12 -27.65 11.55
C PHE A 164 -17.21 -26.46 11.92
N VAL A 165 -17.61 -25.25 11.52
CA VAL A 165 -16.87 -24.03 11.81
C VAL A 165 -16.89 -23.73 13.31
N ASP A 166 -18.00 -23.95 14.00
CA ASP A 166 -18.10 -23.80 15.47
C ASP A 166 -17.12 -24.71 16.20
N THR A 167 -17.06 -25.99 15.82
CA THR A 167 -16.10 -26.95 16.40
C THR A 167 -14.66 -26.50 16.16
N LEU A 168 -14.37 -26.05 14.93
CA LEU A 168 -13.03 -25.57 14.57
C LEU A 168 -12.64 -24.31 15.35
N THR A 169 -13.54 -23.32 15.42
CA THR A 169 -13.35 -22.06 16.13
C THR A 169 -13.12 -22.30 17.62
N LYS A 170 -13.98 -23.09 18.28
CA LYS A 170 -13.81 -23.48 19.69
C LYS A 170 -12.49 -24.21 19.94
N ALA A 171 -12.08 -25.10 19.03
CA ALA A 171 -10.79 -25.78 19.13
C ALA A 171 -9.62 -24.80 19.01
N MET A 172 -9.71 -23.82 18.11
CA MET A 172 -8.71 -22.76 17.95
C MET A 172 -8.68 -21.83 19.17
N ALA A 173 -9.82 -21.39 19.68
CA ALA A 173 -9.95 -20.57 20.89
C ALA A 173 -9.33 -21.29 22.09
N SER A 174 -9.68 -22.56 22.32
CA SER A 174 -9.07 -23.39 23.37
C SER A 174 -7.55 -23.55 23.20
N GLY A 175 -7.07 -23.71 21.97
CA GLY A 175 -5.64 -23.73 21.67
C GLY A 175 -4.94 -22.41 22.02
N VAL A 176 -5.56 -21.27 21.69
CA VAL A 176 -5.06 -19.94 22.07
C VAL A 176 -5.06 -19.77 23.59
N ASP A 177 -6.11 -20.21 24.28
CA ASP A 177 -6.22 -20.12 25.74
C ASP A 177 -5.19 -21.00 26.45
N MET A 178 -4.83 -22.15 25.87
CA MET A 178 -3.73 -22.99 26.35
C MET A 178 -2.38 -22.27 26.23
N ILE A 179 -2.13 -21.61 25.10
CA ILE A 179 -0.91 -20.81 24.86
C ILE A 179 -0.87 -19.60 25.80
N LEU A 180 -2.01 -18.96 26.05
CA LEU A 180 -2.16 -17.87 27.02
C LEU A 180 -1.83 -18.36 28.43
N SER A 181 -2.45 -19.45 28.86
CA SER A 181 -2.24 -20.05 30.19
C SER A 181 -0.79 -20.51 30.39
N ALA A 182 -0.16 -21.03 29.34
CA ALA A 182 1.25 -21.40 29.36
C ALA A 182 2.23 -20.19 29.26
N HIS A 183 1.71 -18.96 29.15
CA HIS A 183 2.50 -17.74 28.99
C HIS A 183 3.40 -17.74 27.73
N LEU A 184 2.95 -18.41 26.66
CA LEU A 184 3.70 -18.61 25.42
C LEU A 184 3.34 -17.63 24.30
N ILE A 185 2.33 -16.77 24.49
CA ILE A 185 1.91 -15.74 23.51
C ILE A 185 3.08 -14.87 23.02
N PRO A 186 4.05 -14.45 23.86
CA PRO A 186 5.18 -13.66 23.39
C PRO A 186 5.93 -14.33 22.25
N LEU A 187 6.03 -15.66 22.24
CA LEU A 187 6.74 -16.43 21.21
C LEU A 187 6.04 -16.39 19.84
N ALA A 188 4.75 -16.04 19.78
CA ALA A 188 4.06 -15.85 18.51
C ALA A 188 4.73 -14.77 17.64
N ASN A 189 5.41 -13.80 18.26
CA ASN A 189 6.15 -12.73 17.58
C ASN A 189 7.38 -13.21 16.79
N ILE A 190 7.87 -14.43 17.05
CA ILE A 190 8.88 -15.07 16.20
C ILE A 190 8.34 -15.24 14.76
N PHE A 191 7.03 -15.41 14.61
CA PHE A 191 6.38 -15.56 13.32
C PHE A 191 5.66 -14.29 12.87
N ILE A 192 4.96 -13.59 13.78
CA ILE A 192 4.15 -12.41 13.45
C ILE A 192 5.03 -11.28 12.90
N GLU A 193 6.14 -10.95 13.56
CA GLU A 193 6.98 -9.82 13.15
C GLU A 193 7.61 -10.01 11.76
N PRO A 194 8.23 -11.16 11.45
CA PRO A 194 8.72 -11.40 10.09
C PRO A 194 7.61 -11.44 9.04
N ALA A 195 6.49 -12.10 9.36
CA ALA A 195 5.38 -12.22 8.42
C ALA A 195 4.74 -10.86 8.10
N LYS A 196 4.63 -9.98 9.10
CA LYS A 196 4.17 -8.60 8.96
C LYS A 196 5.03 -7.83 7.95
N ILE A 197 6.36 -7.87 8.10
CA ILE A 197 7.31 -7.22 7.17
C ILE A 197 7.24 -7.82 5.76
N LEU A 198 6.90 -9.11 5.65
CA LEU A 198 6.65 -9.80 4.39
C LEU A 198 5.23 -9.54 3.83
N PHE A 199 4.52 -8.53 4.35
CA PHE A 199 3.19 -8.11 3.92
C PHE A 199 2.11 -9.20 4.08
N LEU A 200 2.26 -10.06 5.09
CA LEU A 200 1.25 -11.03 5.51
C LEU A 200 0.42 -10.51 6.70
N ASN A 201 0.58 -9.25 7.08
CA ASN A 201 -0.11 -8.61 8.19
C ASN A 201 -1.63 -8.67 8.06
N ASN A 202 -2.19 -8.38 6.88
CA ASN A 202 -3.64 -8.42 6.69
C ASN A 202 -4.22 -9.84 6.80
N ALA A 203 -3.44 -10.86 6.41
CA ALA A 203 -3.87 -12.26 6.51
C ALA A 203 -3.86 -12.72 7.98
N ILE A 204 -2.81 -12.36 8.73
CA ILE A 204 -2.68 -12.68 10.15
C ILE A 204 -3.73 -11.92 10.96
N ASN A 205 -3.78 -10.59 10.80
CA ASN A 205 -4.63 -9.73 11.60
C ASN A 205 -6.11 -9.98 11.30
N HIS A 206 -6.54 -9.76 10.05
CA HIS A 206 -7.96 -9.84 9.71
C HIS A 206 -8.46 -11.27 9.45
N GLY A 207 -7.57 -12.19 9.05
CA GLY A 207 -7.94 -13.58 8.78
C GLY A 207 -7.94 -14.49 10.01
N ILE A 208 -7.08 -14.22 11.00
CA ILE A 208 -6.88 -15.12 12.16
C ILE A 208 -7.14 -14.39 13.48
N LEU A 209 -6.40 -13.32 13.76
CA LEU A 209 -6.43 -12.67 15.08
C LEU A 209 -7.75 -11.92 15.34
N THR A 210 -8.33 -11.30 14.31
CA THR A 210 -9.56 -10.51 14.47
C THR A 210 -10.76 -11.39 14.83
N PRO A 211 -11.06 -12.49 14.10
CA PRO A 211 -12.15 -13.38 14.48
C PRO A 211 -12.00 -13.96 15.89
N LEU A 212 -10.81 -14.49 16.22
CA LEU A 212 -10.54 -15.08 17.53
C LEU A 212 -10.59 -14.05 18.66
N GLY A 213 -10.07 -12.84 18.42
CA GLY A 213 -10.11 -11.77 19.40
C GLY A 213 -11.53 -11.25 19.65
N ALA A 214 -12.36 -11.22 18.62
CA ALA A 214 -13.75 -10.80 18.75
C ALA A 214 -14.59 -11.81 19.55
N GLU A 215 -14.32 -13.10 19.41
CA GLU A 215 -14.89 -14.15 20.28
C GLU A 215 -14.49 -13.91 21.74
N GLN A 216 -13.19 -13.69 22.03
CA GLN A 216 -12.71 -13.41 23.38
C GLN A 216 -13.30 -12.14 24.01
N VAL A 217 -13.59 -11.11 23.22
CA VAL A 217 -14.23 -9.87 23.72
C VAL A 217 -15.64 -10.13 24.26
N THR A 218 -16.38 -11.10 23.68
CA THR A 218 -17.73 -11.39 24.16
C THR A 218 -17.76 -11.91 25.59
N GLU A 219 -16.71 -12.63 26.01
CA GLU A 219 -16.60 -13.20 27.35
C GLU A 219 -15.78 -12.33 28.31
N ALA A 220 -14.63 -11.81 27.84
CA ALA A 220 -13.64 -11.13 28.68
C ALA A 220 -13.63 -9.60 28.53
N GLY A 221 -14.45 -9.04 27.65
CA GLY A 221 -14.53 -7.60 27.37
C GLY A 221 -13.32 -7.00 26.64
N LYS A 222 -12.25 -7.78 26.44
CA LYS A 222 -11.02 -7.39 25.74
C LYS A 222 -10.27 -8.61 25.22
N SER A 223 -9.41 -8.41 24.21
CA SER A 223 -8.48 -9.44 23.74
C SER A 223 -7.07 -8.88 23.53
N ILE A 224 -6.08 -9.64 23.99
CA ILE A 224 -4.65 -9.38 23.71
C ILE A 224 -4.30 -9.65 22.24
N LEU A 225 -5.08 -10.48 21.53
CA LEU A 225 -4.81 -10.84 20.13
C LEU A 225 -4.83 -9.62 19.20
N PHE A 226 -5.66 -8.62 19.51
CA PHE A 226 -5.69 -7.36 18.77
C PHE A 226 -4.43 -6.51 18.93
N LEU A 227 -3.60 -6.75 19.96
CA LEU A 227 -2.35 -6.04 20.17
C LEU A 227 -1.16 -6.70 19.46
N LEU A 228 -1.21 -8.01 19.18
CA LEU A 228 -0.03 -8.75 18.71
C LEU A 228 0.50 -8.23 17.37
N GLU A 229 -0.38 -8.02 16.39
CA GLU A 229 0.04 -7.43 15.11
C GLU A 229 0.03 -5.90 15.15
N ALA A 230 -0.94 -5.29 15.85
CA ALA A 230 -1.09 -3.83 15.84
C ALA A 230 0.01 -3.08 16.60
N ASN A 231 0.75 -3.74 17.50
CA ASN A 231 1.77 -3.11 18.34
C ASN A 231 2.79 -2.30 17.50
N PRO A 232 2.84 -0.96 17.64
CA PRO A 232 3.79 -0.13 16.89
C PRO A 232 5.17 -0.07 17.55
N GLY A 233 5.34 -0.61 18.76
CA GLY A 233 6.57 -0.56 19.55
C GLY A 233 7.80 -1.12 18.80
N PRO A 234 7.75 -2.36 18.28
CA PRO A 234 8.90 -2.95 17.58
C PRO A 234 9.39 -2.11 16.39
N GLY A 235 8.48 -1.62 15.54
CA GLY A 235 8.81 -0.74 14.42
C GLY A 235 9.31 0.64 14.87
N LEU A 236 8.72 1.21 15.92
CA LEU A 236 9.17 2.48 16.52
C LEU A 236 10.62 2.37 17.00
N GLY A 237 10.98 1.28 17.67
CA GLY A 237 12.34 1.04 18.16
C GLY A 237 13.38 1.03 17.03
N VAL A 238 13.09 0.34 15.92
CA VAL A 238 13.97 0.33 14.74
C VAL A 238 14.10 1.73 14.15
N LEU A 239 13.00 2.45 13.96
CA LEU A 239 13.03 3.79 13.37
C LEU A 239 13.80 4.80 14.24
N LEU A 240 13.65 4.72 15.56
CA LEU A 240 14.46 5.51 16.49
C LEU A 240 15.95 5.14 16.38
N ALA A 241 16.28 3.87 16.24
CA ALA A 241 17.67 3.44 16.07
C ALA A 241 18.29 4.02 14.78
N PHE A 242 17.53 4.07 13.68
CA PHE A 242 17.97 4.74 12.45
C PHE A 242 18.06 6.26 12.58
N THR A 243 17.17 6.88 13.35
CA THR A 243 17.19 8.32 13.62
C THR A 243 18.51 8.73 14.30
N PHE A 244 18.95 7.97 15.31
CA PHE A 244 20.18 8.30 16.05
C PHE A 244 21.45 7.73 15.39
N PHE A 245 21.43 6.45 15.01
CA PHE A 245 22.62 5.68 14.60
C PHE A 245 22.63 5.27 13.11
N GLY A 246 21.58 5.58 12.36
CA GLY A 246 21.57 5.35 10.91
C GLY A 246 22.58 6.23 10.16
N LYS A 247 22.69 6.01 8.85
CA LYS A 247 23.54 6.78 7.94
C LYS A 247 22.77 7.15 6.67
N GLY A 248 23.21 8.22 6.00
CA GLY A 248 22.67 8.68 4.71
C GLY A 248 21.16 8.94 4.72
N ALA A 249 20.52 8.61 3.60
CA ALA A 249 19.08 8.79 3.40
C ALA A 249 18.20 8.10 4.45
N ALA A 250 18.58 6.89 4.91
CA ALA A 250 17.81 6.17 5.92
C ALA A 250 17.75 6.93 7.26
N LYS A 251 18.82 7.64 7.64
CA LYS A 251 18.81 8.47 8.85
C LYS A 251 17.96 9.73 8.70
N SER A 252 18.04 10.41 7.54
CA SER A 252 17.28 11.63 7.31
C SER A 252 15.77 11.38 7.16
N SER A 253 15.37 10.22 6.63
CA SER A 253 13.95 9.86 6.47
C SER A 253 13.31 9.23 7.71
N ALA A 254 14.09 8.65 8.63
CA ALA A 254 13.57 7.93 9.79
C ALA A 254 12.66 8.77 10.72
N PRO A 255 12.95 10.04 11.05
CA PRO A 255 12.06 10.86 11.89
C PRO A 255 10.67 11.08 11.27
N GLY A 256 10.61 11.30 9.96
CA GLY A 256 9.33 11.41 9.25
C GLY A 256 8.57 10.08 9.24
N ALA A 257 9.30 8.97 9.06
CA ALA A 257 8.73 7.63 9.14
C ALA A 257 8.16 7.31 10.53
N VAL A 258 8.78 7.78 11.62
CA VAL A 258 8.25 7.61 13.00
C VAL A 258 6.84 8.20 13.11
N ILE A 259 6.62 9.40 12.58
CA ILE A 259 5.32 10.09 12.66
C ILE A 259 4.25 9.28 11.93
N ILE A 260 4.52 8.88 10.69
CA ILE A 260 3.57 8.16 9.84
C ILE A 260 3.28 6.77 10.40
N HIS A 261 4.30 6.07 10.90
CA HIS A 261 4.17 4.75 11.51
C HIS A 261 3.41 4.82 12.85
N PHE A 262 3.90 5.61 13.80
CA PHE A 262 3.42 5.58 15.17
C PHE A 262 2.07 6.28 15.35
N LEU A 263 1.92 7.48 14.76
CA LEU A 263 0.68 8.26 14.85
C LEU A 263 -0.30 7.91 13.73
N GLY A 264 0.21 7.64 12.53
CA GLY A 264 -0.61 7.27 11.37
C GLY A 264 -1.00 5.79 11.32
N GLY A 265 -0.26 4.91 12.01
CA GLY A 265 -0.56 3.47 12.05
C GLY A 265 -0.24 2.73 10.76
N ILE A 266 0.59 3.30 9.88
CA ILE A 266 1.01 2.67 8.62
C ILE A 266 2.33 1.95 8.87
N HIS A 267 2.21 0.68 9.27
CA HIS A 267 3.34 -0.16 9.65
C HIS A 267 4.28 -0.46 8.47
N GLU A 268 3.78 -0.43 7.23
CA GLU A 268 4.60 -0.70 6.05
C GLU A 268 5.74 0.32 5.83
N ILE A 269 5.67 1.48 6.49
CA ILE A 269 6.69 2.53 6.38
C ILE A 269 8.03 2.12 7.00
N TYR A 270 8.04 1.28 8.04
CA TYR A 270 9.30 0.84 8.64
C TYR A 270 9.89 -0.42 8.00
N PHE A 271 9.14 -1.13 7.15
CA PHE A 271 9.58 -2.39 6.55
C PHE A 271 10.87 -2.26 5.72
N PRO A 272 11.03 -1.23 4.86
CA PRO A 272 12.28 -1.04 4.12
C PRO A 272 13.51 -0.99 5.04
N TYR A 273 13.40 -0.34 6.20
CA TYR A 273 14.49 -0.20 7.16
C TYR A 273 14.93 -1.55 7.72
N VAL A 274 14.00 -2.46 7.97
CA VAL A 274 14.31 -3.82 8.43
C VAL A 274 14.84 -4.67 7.28
N MET A 275 14.26 -4.55 6.08
CA MET A 275 14.68 -5.32 4.89
C MET A 275 16.09 -4.97 4.40
N MET A 276 16.60 -3.78 4.72
CA MET A 276 17.99 -3.39 4.41
C MET A 276 19.02 -4.37 5.03
N LYS A 277 18.71 -4.94 6.20
CA LYS A 277 19.62 -5.85 6.90
C LYS A 277 18.83 -6.97 7.57
N PRO A 278 19.02 -8.24 7.16
CA PRO A 278 18.34 -9.39 7.76
C PRO A 278 18.47 -9.49 9.28
N MET A 279 19.59 -9.02 9.86
CA MET A 279 19.78 -9.01 11.32
C MET A 279 18.76 -8.12 12.05
N LEU A 280 18.19 -7.10 11.41
CA LEU A 280 17.18 -6.24 12.02
C LEU A 280 15.85 -6.97 12.26
N PHE A 281 15.62 -8.14 11.65
CA PHE A 281 14.50 -9.00 12.05
C PHE A 281 14.63 -9.43 13.52
N LEU A 282 15.84 -9.61 14.05
CA LEU A 282 16.04 -9.92 15.47
C LEU A 282 15.58 -8.77 16.36
N ALA A 283 15.74 -7.51 15.93
CA ALA A 283 15.31 -6.35 16.70
C ALA A 283 13.78 -6.29 16.83
N VAL A 284 13.06 -6.46 15.73
CA VAL A 284 11.59 -6.47 15.76
C VAL A 284 11.04 -7.70 16.46
N ILE A 285 11.64 -8.88 16.30
CA ILE A 285 11.24 -10.09 17.04
C ILE A 285 11.44 -9.88 18.54
N ALA A 286 12.62 -9.40 18.97
CA ALA A 286 12.91 -9.16 20.38
C ALA A 286 11.96 -8.11 20.97
N GLY A 287 11.69 -7.02 20.24
CA GLY A 287 10.69 -6.02 20.63
C GLY A 287 9.27 -6.56 20.68
N GLY A 288 8.87 -7.40 19.73
CA GLY A 288 7.54 -8.01 19.68
C GLY A 288 7.33 -8.97 20.84
N ILE A 289 8.32 -9.83 21.12
CA ILE A 289 8.33 -10.73 22.28
C ILE A 289 8.25 -9.91 23.58
N SER A 290 9.12 -8.92 23.78
CA SER A 290 9.16 -8.17 25.03
C SER A 290 7.88 -7.37 25.26
N GLY A 291 7.36 -6.70 24.23
CA GLY A 291 6.10 -5.95 24.31
C GLY A 291 4.90 -6.86 24.58
N SER A 292 4.81 -8.00 23.89
CA SER A 292 3.73 -8.97 24.10
C SER A 292 3.80 -9.66 25.46
N PHE A 293 5.01 -9.89 25.97
CA PHE A 293 5.21 -10.36 27.34
C PHE A 293 4.70 -9.33 28.35
N THR A 294 5.02 -8.04 28.16
CA THR A 294 4.50 -6.98 29.02
C THR A 294 2.97 -6.86 28.93
N PHE A 295 2.38 -6.99 27.74
CA PHE A 295 0.92 -7.04 27.59
C PHE A 295 0.31 -8.20 28.37
N GLN A 296 0.87 -9.39 28.23
CA GLN A 296 0.37 -10.57 28.93
C GLN A 296 0.52 -10.44 30.45
N ALA A 297 1.69 -10.01 30.93
CA ALA A 297 1.97 -9.84 32.35
C ALA A 297 1.07 -8.78 33.02
N LEU A 298 0.68 -7.74 32.29
CA LEU A 298 -0.18 -6.66 32.79
C LEU A 298 -1.66 -6.84 32.40
N GLY A 299 -2.03 -7.96 31.77
CA GLY A 299 -3.39 -8.22 31.31
C GLY A 299 -3.92 -7.16 30.32
N ALA A 300 -3.06 -6.63 29.45
CA ALA A 300 -3.44 -5.67 28.42
C ALA A 300 -4.23 -6.34 27.29
N GLY A 301 -5.21 -5.63 26.74
CA GLY A 301 -6.03 -6.07 25.61
C GLY A 301 -6.86 -4.91 25.07
N LEU A 302 -7.44 -5.09 23.89
CA LEU A 302 -8.34 -4.11 23.27
C LEU A 302 -9.76 -4.66 23.17
N GLN A 303 -10.74 -3.77 23.15
CA GLN A 303 -12.16 -4.09 22.95
C GLN A 303 -12.50 -4.36 21.48
N ALA A 304 -11.64 -3.92 20.55
CA ALA A 304 -11.80 -4.08 19.12
C ALA A 304 -10.45 -4.00 18.39
N PRO A 305 -10.36 -4.49 17.13
CA PRO A 305 -9.15 -4.35 16.34
C PRO A 305 -8.85 -2.88 16.05
N ALA A 306 -7.60 -2.46 16.26
CA ALA A 306 -7.15 -1.12 15.91
C ALA A 306 -6.80 -1.05 14.41
N SER A 307 -7.51 -0.21 13.65
CA SER A 307 -7.26 0.01 12.23
C SER A 307 -7.48 1.49 11.85
N PRO A 308 -6.44 2.21 11.37
CA PRO A 308 -5.03 1.81 11.27
C PRO A 308 -4.43 1.44 12.64
N GLY A 309 -3.34 0.67 12.67
CA GLY A 309 -2.67 0.24 13.90
C GLY A 309 -1.85 1.35 14.59
N SER A 310 -2.39 2.56 14.68
CA SER A 310 -1.72 3.70 15.31
C SER A 310 -1.85 3.66 16.82
N ILE A 311 -0.94 4.34 17.52
CA ILE A 311 -1.07 4.48 18.98
C ILE A 311 -2.39 5.15 19.37
N ILE A 312 -2.90 6.07 18.55
CA ILE A 312 -4.16 6.77 18.79
C ILE A 312 -5.32 5.78 18.73
N ALA A 313 -5.38 4.95 17.68
CA ALA A 313 -6.42 3.94 17.54
C ALA A 313 -6.32 2.86 18.62
N ILE A 314 -5.11 2.42 18.94
CA ILE A 314 -4.86 1.44 20.01
C ILE A 314 -5.34 1.96 21.36
N LEU A 315 -5.02 3.22 21.71
CA LEU A 315 -5.47 3.80 22.96
C LEU A 315 -6.99 4.04 22.96
N ALA A 316 -7.58 4.41 21.83
CA ALA A 316 -9.02 4.60 21.71
C ALA A 316 -9.80 3.28 21.89
N MET A 317 -9.24 2.15 21.47
CA MET A 317 -9.85 0.82 21.60
C MET A 317 -9.46 0.10 22.89
N ALA A 318 -8.65 0.72 23.75
CA ALA A 318 -8.30 0.16 25.05
C ALA A 318 -9.45 0.38 26.03
N PRO A 319 -9.82 -0.62 26.86
CA PRO A 319 -10.83 -0.45 27.89
C PRO A 319 -10.39 0.57 28.95
N GLN A 320 -11.35 1.15 29.68
CA GLN A 320 -11.03 2.04 30.80
C GLN A 320 -10.09 1.35 31.80
N GLY A 321 -9.06 2.07 32.26
CA GLY A 321 -8.00 1.53 33.13
C GLY A 321 -6.93 0.68 32.43
N GLY A 322 -7.14 0.27 31.17
CA GLY A 322 -6.18 -0.54 30.39
C GLY A 322 -5.07 0.26 29.70
N HIS A 323 -5.15 1.59 29.67
CA HIS A 323 -4.18 2.41 28.93
C HIS A 323 -2.75 2.26 29.39
N LEU A 324 -2.51 2.19 30.70
CA LEU A 324 -1.16 2.12 31.24
C LEU A 324 -0.48 0.80 30.83
N SER A 325 -1.20 -0.32 30.88
CA SER A 325 -0.65 -1.62 30.49
C SER A 325 -0.36 -1.69 28.99
N VAL A 326 -1.23 -1.09 28.17
CA VAL A 326 -1.01 -0.93 26.72
C VAL A 326 0.19 -0.02 26.43
N LEU A 327 0.30 1.14 27.08
CA LEU A 327 1.44 2.04 26.88
C LEU A 327 2.76 1.39 27.28
N LEU A 328 2.79 0.70 28.43
CA LEU A 328 3.99 0.02 28.91
C LEU A 328 4.46 -1.07 27.93
N GLY A 329 3.56 -1.89 27.40
CA GLY A 329 3.97 -2.92 26.43
C GLY A 329 4.47 -2.33 25.10
N VAL A 330 3.87 -1.24 24.63
CA VAL A 330 4.38 -0.51 23.45
C VAL A 330 5.77 0.08 23.73
N LEU A 331 5.97 0.71 24.88
CA LEU A 331 7.24 1.32 25.27
C LEU A 331 8.35 0.28 25.48
N VAL A 332 8.07 -0.84 26.15
CA VAL A 332 9.02 -1.94 26.34
C VAL A 332 9.43 -2.55 25.00
N GLY A 333 8.45 -2.79 24.11
CA GLY A 333 8.72 -3.29 22.76
C GLY A 333 9.61 -2.32 21.96
N ALA A 334 9.34 -1.03 22.04
CA ALA A 334 10.16 0.01 21.42
C ALA A 334 11.57 0.09 22.00
N ALA A 335 11.71 0.05 23.33
CA ALA A 335 13.01 0.12 24.00
C ALA A 335 13.91 -1.08 23.66
N VAL A 336 13.36 -2.30 23.72
CA VAL A 336 14.13 -3.52 23.40
C VAL A 336 14.51 -3.54 21.92
N SER A 337 13.56 -3.26 21.02
CA SER A 337 13.85 -3.17 19.58
C SER A 337 14.90 -2.11 19.27
N PHE A 338 14.80 -0.93 19.90
CA PHE A 338 15.78 0.14 19.78
C PHE A 338 17.17 -0.30 20.24
N MET A 339 17.29 -0.95 21.40
CA MET A 339 18.58 -1.41 21.92
C MET A 339 19.24 -2.42 20.97
N VAL A 340 18.49 -3.43 20.52
CA VAL A 340 19.01 -4.46 19.61
C VAL A 340 19.38 -3.84 18.25
N ALA A 341 18.50 -3.02 17.66
CA ALA A 341 18.78 -2.34 16.40
C ALA A 341 19.99 -1.39 16.52
N SER A 342 20.14 -0.69 17.63
CA SER A 342 21.27 0.23 17.86
C SER A 342 22.61 -0.53 17.91
N VAL A 343 22.65 -1.71 18.54
CA VAL A 343 23.86 -2.56 18.55
C VAL A 343 24.19 -3.03 17.13
N ILE A 344 23.18 -3.49 16.38
CA ILE A 344 23.35 -3.93 14.98
C ILE A 344 23.86 -2.80 14.10
N LEU A 345 23.28 -1.59 14.20
CA LEU A 345 23.66 -0.44 13.38
C LEU A 345 25.05 0.11 13.74
N LYS A 346 25.42 0.11 15.02
CA LYS A 346 26.76 0.56 15.46
C LYS A 346 27.86 -0.42 15.10
N GLY A 347 27.56 -1.72 15.11
CA GLY A 347 28.52 -2.77 14.77
C GLY A 347 28.88 -2.81 13.28
N ASP A 348 28.15 -2.06 12.43
CA ASP A 348 28.22 -2.23 10.99
C ASP A 348 28.78 -1.01 10.25
N LYS A 349 29.84 -1.25 9.46
CA LYS A 349 30.50 -0.24 8.62
C LYS A 349 30.02 -0.25 7.16
N SER A 350 29.19 -1.22 6.76
CA SER A 350 28.77 -1.47 5.36
C SER A 350 27.52 -0.71 4.89
N MET A 351 27.06 0.32 5.62
CA MET A 351 25.84 1.03 5.28
C MET A 351 26.10 2.13 4.24
N ASP A 352 26.07 1.74 2.97
CA ASP A 352 26.07 2.65 1.81
C ASP A 352 24.64 3.02 1.36
N GLU A 353 24.49 4.21 0.75
CA GLU A 353 23.21 4.80 0.31
C GLU A 353 22.44 3.91 -0.69
N LEU A 354 23.16 3.14 -1.52
CA LEU A 354 22.59 2.22 -2.52
C LEU A 354 21.69 1.12 -1.91
N ASN A 355 21.88 0.78 -0.63
CA ASN A 355 21.12 -0.29 0.03
C ASN A 355 19.71 0.15 0.46
N PHE A 356 19.46 1.44 0.70
CA PHE A 356 18.15 1.90 1.17
C PHE A 356 17.14 2.03 0.02
N GLU A 357 17.55 2.63 -1.10
CA GLU A 357 16.68 2.78 -2.27
C GLU A 357 16.23 1.42 -2.83
N ALA A 358 17.15 0.46 -2.89
CA ALA A 358 16.86 -0.93 -3.27
C ALA A 358 15.87 -1.60 -2.30
N ALA A 359 16.01 -1.39 -0.99
CA ALA A 359 15.08 -1.92 0.01
C ALA A 359 13.68 -1.28 -0.10
N VAL A 360 13.61 0.03 -0.37
CA VAL A 360 12.34 0.73 -0.63
C VAL A 360 11.67 0.18 -1.90
N ALA A 361 12.42 -0.03 -2.98
CA ALA A 361 11.90 -0.60 -4.23
C ALA A 361 11.39 -2.04 -4.01
N THR A 362 12.16 -2.87 -3.32
CA THR A 362 11.78 -4.25 -2.99
C THR A 362 10.53 -4.30 -2.12
N SER A 363 10.43 -3.43 -1.12
CA SER A 363 9.27 -3.30 -0.25
C SER A 363 8.02 -2.87 -1.03
N LYS A 364 8.14 -1.88 -1.94
CA LYS A 364 7.05 -1.48 -2.83
C LYS A 364 6.57 -2.64 -3.72
N ALA A 365 7.50 -3.37 -4.33
CA ALA A 365 7.18 -4.51 -5.20
C ALA A 365 6.51 -5.67 -4.43
N ALA A 366 6.99 -5.99 -3.23
CA ALA A 366 6.39 -7.00 -2.35
C ALA A 366 4.99 -6.57 -1.88
N LYS A 367 4.80 -5.28 -1.58
CA LYS A 367 3.48 -4.72 -1.22
C LYS A 367 2.48 -4.85 -2.37
N SER A 368 2.89 -4.57 -3.60
CA SER A 368 2.03 -4.73 -4.78
C SER A 368 1.68 -6.20 -5.02
N GLU A 369 2.67 -7.10 -4.93
CA GLU A 369 2.47 -8.55 -5.10
C GLU A 369 1.47 -9.11 -4.07
N SER A 370 1.63 -8.77 -2.79
CA SER A 370 0.72 -9.22 -1.72
C SER A 370 -0.69 -8.65 -1.84
N LYS A 371 -0.88 -7.53 -2.56
CA LYS A 371 -2.20 -7.00 -2.92
C LYS A 371 -2.79 -7.65 -4.19
N GLY A 372 -2.17 -8.68 -4.73
CA GLY A 372 -2.60 -9.34 -5.96
C GLY A 372 -2.32 -8.51 -7.23
N GLN A 373 -1.57 -7.41 -7.11
CA GLN A 373 -1.10 -6.65 -8.26
C GLN A 373 0.10 -7.39 -8.85
N LEU A 374 -0.19 -8.35 -9.73
CA LEU A 374 0.79 -8.78 -10.71
C LEU A 374 1.13 -7.54 -11.54
N ASN A 375 2.35 -7.05 -11.42
CA ASN A 375 2.92 -6.12 -12.38
C ASN A 375 2.91 -6.85 -13.73
N ALA A 376 1.84 -6.65 -14.51
CA ALA A 376 1.87 -6.93 -15.92
C ALA A 376 2.76 -5.86 -16.55
N THR A 377 4.08 -6.09 -16.53
CA THR A 377 4.97 -5.58 -17.57
C THR A 377 4.65 -6.36 -18.84
N GLY A 378 3.44 -6.17 -19.36
CA GLY A 378 3.10 -6.51 -20.73
C GLY A 378 3.86 -5.57 -21.64
N ASN A 379 4.38 -6.11 -22.74
CA ASN A 379 5.06 -5.31 -23.75
C ASN A 379 3.99 -4.41 -24.40
N LEU A 380 3.89 -3.15 -23.98
CA LEU A 380 2.91 -2.17 -24.48
C LEU A 380 3.12 -1.78 -25.96
N ALA A 381 4.04 -2.47 -26.65
CA ALA A 381 4.31 -2.30 -28.07
C ALA A 381 3.11 -2.80 -28.90
N GLY A 382 2.50 -1.90 -29.66
CA GLY A 382 1.40 -2.22 -30.58
C GLY A 382 0.01 -1.81 -30.11
N ILE A 383 -0.12 -1.19 -28.93
CA ILE A 383 -1.41 -0.72 -28.40
C ILE A 383 -1.95 0.44 -29.23
N LYS A 384 -3.20 0.31 -29.67
CA LYS A 384 -3.90 1.30 -30.51
C LYS A 384 -5.01 2.03 -29.77
N LYS A 385 -5.47 1.48 -28.65
CA LYS A 385 -6.58 2.02 -27.88
C LYS A 385 -6.32 1.90 -26.38
N ILE A 386 -6.66 2.93 -25.62
CA ILE A 386 -6.59 2.95 -24.17
C ILE A 386 -8.00 3.18 -23.62
N ILE A 387 -8.45 2.30 -22.72
CA ILE A 387 -9.79 2.35 -22.14
C ILE A 387 -9.67 2.52 -20.62
N PHE A 388 -10.14 3.65 -20.11
CA PHE A 388 -10.28 3.88 -18.67
C PHE A 388 -11.54 3.19 -18.18
N ALA A 389 -11.39 2.13 -17.40
CA ALA A 389 -12.51 1.36 -16.88
C ALA A 389 -12.74 1.63 -15.38
N CYS A 390 -13.97 2.06 -15.05
CA CYS A 390 -14.46 2.17 -13.68
C CYS A 390 -15.81 1.46 -13.53
N ASP A 391 -16.37 1.40 -12.33
CA ASP A 391 -17.60 0.63 -12.07
C ASP A 391 -18.80 1.14 -12.89
N ALA A 392 -19.07 2.46 -12.86
CA ALA A 392 -20.21 3.07 -13.55
C ALA A 392 -19.88 3.63 -14.96
N GLY A 393 -18.60 3.70 -15.34
CA GLY A 393 -18.16 4.26 -16.62
C GLY A 393 -18.21 5.78 -16.75
N MET A 394 -18.76 6.52 -15.78
CA MET A 394 -18.81 8.00 -15.76
C MET A 394 -18.23 8.56 -14.45
N GLY A 395 -17.50 9.68 -14.52
CA GLY A 395 -16.85 10.34 -13.37
C GLY A 395 -15.33 10.46 -13.50
N SER A 396 -14.59 9.98 -12.48
CA SER A 396 -13.13 10.08 -12.38
C SER A 396 -12.37 9.41 -13.52
N SER A 397 -12.92 8.34 -14.11
CA SER A 397 -12.36 7.67 -15.31
C SER A 397 -12.41 8.55 -16.56
N ALA A 398 -13.46 9.36 -16.73
CA ALA A 398 -13.57 10.29 -17.86
C ALA A 398 -12.56 11.44 -17.72
N MET A 399 -12.29 11.90 -16.49
CA MET A 399 -11.24 12.88 -16.21
C MET A 399 -9.85 12.29 -16.45
N GLY A 400 -9.57 11.07 -15.96
CA GLY A 400 -8.31 10.36 -16.23
C GLY A 400 -8.07 10.13 -17.73
N ALA A 401 -9.11 9.71 -18.46
CA ALA A 401 -9.08 9.57 -19.91
C ALA A 401 -8.79 10.91 -20.60
N SER A 402 -9.35 12.02 -20.13
CA SER A 402 -9.11 13.35 -20.69
C SER A 402 -7.67 13.83 -20.46
N ILE A 403 -7.11 13.56 -19.27
CA ILE A 403 -5.71 13.88 -18.94
C ILE A 403 -4.77 13.07 -19.84
N LEU A 404 -4.98 11.76 -19.94
CA LEU A 404 -4.11 10.91 -20.77
C LEU A 404 -4.29 11.22 -22.27
N ARG A 405 -5.51 11.52 -22.74
CA ARG A 405 -5.77 11.95 -24.13
C ARG A 405 -4.96 13.21 -24.47
N LYS A 406 -4.87 14.17 -23.55
CA LYS A 406 -4.02 15.37 -23.71
C LYS A 406 -2.54 14.99 -23.82
N LYS A 407 -2.04 14.13 -22.92
CA LYS A 407 -0.64 13.65 -22.94
C LYS A 407 -0.29 12.83 -24.19
N VAL A 408 -1.18 11.95 -24.65
CA VAL A 408 -1.04 11.17 -25.90
C VAL A 408 -0.94 12.11 -27.11
N LYS A 409 -1.78 13.14 -27.16
CA LYS A 409 -1.76 14.16 -28.22
C LYS A 409 -0.49 15.02 -28.18
N GLU A 410 -0.04 15.42 -26.99
CA GLU A 410 1.22 16.15 -26.78
C GLU A 410 2.45 15.31 -27.18
N ALA A 411 2.41 14.00 -26.96
CA ALA A 411 3.45 13.05 -27.38
C ALA A 411 3.37 12.64 -28.87
N GLY A 412 2.42 13.18 -29.64
CA GLY A 412 2.27 12.87 -31.07
C GLY A 412 1.81 11.44 -31.38
N LEU A 413 1.28 10.72 -30.40
CA LEU A 413 0.82 9.33 -30.54
C LEU A 413 -0.61 9.30 -31.11
N ASN A 414 -0.84 8.49 -32.16
CA ASN A 414 -2.17 8.29 -32.75
C ASN A 414 -2.91 7.12 -32.05
N ILE A 415 -3.18 7.28 -30.76
CA ILE A 415 -3.82 6.27 -29.91
C ILE A 415 -5.16 6.80 -29.40
N GLU A 416 -6.22 6.02 -29.58
CA GLU A 416 -7.55 6.42 -29.13
C GLU A 416 -7.70 6.18 -27.63
N VAL A 417 -7.95 7.25 -26.86
CA VAL A 417 -8.23 7.13 -25.42
C VAL A 417 -9.74 7.24 -25.18
N THR A 418 -10.34 6.31 -24.46
CA THR A 418 -11.78 6.30 -24.15
C THR A 418 -12.01 5.92 -22.68
N ASN A 419 -13.24 6.03 -22.20
CA ASN A 419 -13.65 5.52 -20.91
C ASN A 419 -14.88 4.62 -21.10
N SER A 420 -14.98 3.58 -20.28
CA SER A 420 -16.12 2.66 -20.28
C SER A 420 -16.39 2.14 -18.87
N SER A 421 -17.58 1.58 -18.65
CA SER A 421 -17.84 0.81 -17.43
C SER A 421 -17.20 -0.57 -17.57
N ILE A 422 -16.76 -1.16 -16.46
CA ILE A 422 -16.17 -2.51 -16.47
C ILE A 422 -17.18 -3.54 -17.01
N ASN A 423 -18.47 -3.32 -16.75
CA ASN A 423 -19.53 -4.18 -17.26
C ASN A 423 -19.65 -4.16 -18.80
N ASN A 424 -19.26 -3.04 -19.42
CA ASN A 424 -19.33 -2.81 -20.87
C ASN A 424 -17.99 -3.02 -21.58
N LEU A 425 -16.94 -3.46 -20.88
CA LEU A 425 -15.68 -3.83 -21.52
C LEU A 425 -15.90 -5.00 -22.48
N GLN A 426 -15.43 -4.82 -23.71
CA GLN A 426 -15.40 -5.83 -24.76
C GLN A 426 -13.97 -6.29 -24.97
N GLN A 427 -13.79 -7.54 -25.38
CA GLN A 427 -12.47 -8.07 -25.71
C GLN A 427 -12.00 -7.36 -26.99
N GLU A 428 -10.98 -6.52 -26.87
CA GLU A 428 -10.39 -5.78 -27.98
C GLU A 428 -8.89 -6.12 -28.05
N ASP A 429 -8.43 -6.56 -29.22
CA ASP A 429 -7.01 -6.83 -29.44
C ASP A 429 -6.23 -5.50 -29.48
N ASN A 430 -5.09 -5.45 -28.80
CA ASN A 430 -4.24 -4.25 -28.69
C ASN A 430 -4.87 -3.07 -27.92
N ALA A 431 -5.75 -3.36 -26.96
CA ALA A 431 -6.29 -2.37 -26.04
C ALA A 431 -5.58 -2.42 -24.67
N LEU A 432 -5.19 -1.25 -24.16
CA LEU A 432 -4.73 -1.05 -22.78
C LEU A 432 -5.91 -0.66 -21.90
N ILE A 433 -6.15 -1.39 -20.82
CA ILE A 433 -7.21 -1.07 -19.87
C ILE A 433 -6.61 -0.47 -18.62
N VAL A 434 -6.99 0.78 -18.32
CA VAL A 434 -6.55 1.52 -17.14
C VAL A 434 -7.67 1.48 -16.10
N THR A 435 -7.40 0.92 -14.93
CA THR A 435 -8.39 0.80 -13.84
C THR A 435 -7.87 1.38 -12.53
N GLN A 436 -8.76 1.60 -11.56
CA GLN A 436 -8.34 1.68 -10.16
C GLN A 436 -7.87 0.30 -9.68
N ILE A 437 -6.99 0.30 -8.68
CA ILE A 437 -6.43 -0.91 -8.07
C ILE A 437 -7.51 -1.91 -7.67
N GLU A 438 -8.54 -1.43 -6.98
CA GLU A 438 -9.63 -2.24 -6.44
C GLU A 438 -10.49 -2.90 -7.52
N LEU A 439 -10.42 -2.37 -8.75
CA LEU A 439 -11.26 -2.77 -9.87
C LEU A 439 -10.52 -3.61 -10.92
N GLN A 440 -9.20 -3.75 -10.81
CA GLN A 440 -8.36 -4.38 -11.83
C GLN A 440 -8.69 -5.86 -12.02
N GLU A 441 -8.88 -6.61 -10.92
CA GLU A 441 -9.22 -8.03 -10.99
C GLU A 441 -10.58 -8.27 -11.65
N ARG A 442 -11.56 -7.40 -11.39
CA ARG A 442 -12.87 -7.47 -12.04
C ARG A 442 -12.76 -7.21 -13.55
N ALA A 443 -11.92 -6.28 -13.97
CA ALA A 443 -11.69 -5.99 -15.37
C ALA A 443 -10.94 -7.14 -16.09
N LYS A 444 -9.91 -7.74 -15.45
CA LYS A 444 -9.22 -8.93 -15.96
C LYS A 444 -10.14 -10.13 -16.15
N GLN A 445 -11.08 -10.35 -15.24
CA GLN A 445 -12.06 -11.42 -15.40
C GLN A 445 -13.00 -11.21 -16.59
N LYS A 446 -13.28 -9.95 -16.96
CA LYS A 446 -14.15 -9.60 -18.08
C LYS A 446 -13.44 -9.75 -19.41
N VAL A 447 -12.20 -9.29 -19.50
CA VAL A 447 -11.40 -9.27 -20.73
C VAL A 447 -9.97 -9.78 -20.47
N PRO A 448 -9.81 -11.11 -20.30
CA PRO A 448 -8.55 -11.71 -19.82
C PRO A 448 -7.38 -11.60 -20.80
N GLY A 449 -7.63 -11.31 -22.08
CA GLY A 449 -6.59 -11.16 -23.10
C GLY A 449 -6.13 -9.72 -23.33
N ALA A 450 -6.65 -8.74 -22.58
CA ALA A 450 -6.23 -7.34 -22.69
C ALA A 450 -5.01 -7.04 -21.80
N GLU A 451 -4.29 -5.97 -22.11
CA GLU A 451 -3.21 -5.45 -21.26
C GLU A 451 -3.79 -4.52 -20.19
N PHE A 452 -3.24 -4.54 -18.97
CA PHE A 452 -3.83 -3.81 -17.83
C PHE A 452 -2.82 -2.95 -17.07
N VAL A 453 -3.21 -1.73 -16.75
CA VAL A 453 -2.49 -0.85 -15.81
C VAL A 453 -3.43 -0.39 -14.71
N ALA A 454 -3.05 -0.63 -13.45
CA ALA A 454 -3.80 -0.11 -12.30
C ALA A 454 -3.16 1.17 -11.75
N VAL A 455 -4.01 2.16 -11.47
CA VAL A 455 -3.67 3.43 -10.82
C VAL A 455 -4.37 3.57 -9.46
N GLU A 456 -3.76 4.31 -8.53
CA GLU A 456 -4.39 4.61 -7.23
C GLU A 456 -5.55 5.61 -7.39
N ASN A 457 -5.34 6.66 -8.18
CA ASN A 457 -6.33 7.70 -8.45
C ASN A 457 -6.26 8.14 -9.92
N PHE A 458 -7.41 8.34 -10.54
CA PHE A 458 -7.49 8.76 -11.94
C PHE A 458 -7.08 10.23 -12.18
N LEU A 459 -7.13 11.09 -11.16
CA LEU A 459 -6.85 12.52 -11.31
C LEU A 459 -5.37 12.89 -11.25
N ASN A 460 -4.59 12.11 -10.51
CA ASN A 460 -3.18 12.38 -10.31
C ASN A 460 -2.43 11.05 -10.13
N SER A 461 -1.82 10.57 -11.21
CA SER A 461 -1.02 9.35 -11.19
C SER A 461 0.26 9.54 -11.99
N PRO A 462 1.44 9.30 -11.39
CA PRO A 462 2.71 9.32 -12.13
C PRO A 462 2.77 8.21 -13.20
N LYS A 463 1.92 7.18 -13.08
CA LYS A 463 1.82 6.09 -14.07
C LYS A 463 1.38 6.54 -15.46
N TYR A 464 0.75 7.72 -15.59
CA TYR A 464 0.40 8.23 -16.92
C TYR A 464 1.62 8.56 -17.75
N ASP A 465 2.67 9.07 -17.11
CA ASP A 465 3.93 9.35 -17.78
C ASP A 465 4.65 8.04 -18.14
N GLU A 466 4.59 7.03 -17.27
CA GLU A 466 5.10 5.67 -17.56
C GLU A 466 4.38 5.02 -18.75
N ILE A 467 3.05 5.18 -18.85
CA ILE A 467 2.25 4.66 -19.97
C ILE A 467 2.71 5.33 -21.28
N ILE A 468 2.87 6.65 -21.30
CA ILE A 468 3.30 7.37 -22.51
C ILE A 468 4.70 6.92 -22.94
N VAL A 469 5.66 6.84 -22.01
CA VAL A 469 7.03 6.40 -22.29
C VAL A 469 7.06 4.97 -22.82
N SER A 470 6.22 4.10 -22.28
CA SER A 470 6.14 2.71 -22.75
C SER A 470 5.47 2.57 -24.11
N LEU A 471 4.58 3.50 -24.47
CA LEU A 471 3.86 3.53 -25.76
C LEU A 471 4.66 4.16 -26.90
N THR A 472 5.55 5.11 -26.62
CA THR A 472 6.44 5.70 -27.64
C THR A 472 7.54 4.74 -28.09
N GLY A 473 7.71 3.60 -27.40
CA GLY A 473 8.74 2.61 -27.76
C GLY A 473 10.17 3.11 -27.56
N GLU A 474 10.36 4.21 -26.86
CA GLU A 474 11.65 4.82 -26.54
C GLU A 474 12.35 4.06 -25.41
N LYS A 475 12.66 2.79 -25.66
CA LYS A 475 13.58 2.03 -24.79
C LYS A 475 15.00 2.60 -24.83
N GLU A 476 15.37 3.38 -25.84
CA GLU A 476 16.67 4.08 -25.93
C GLU A 476 16.71 5.45 -25.26
N ASP A 477 15.56 6.12 -25.05
CA ASP A 477 15.51 7.42 -24.37
C ASP A 477 15.21 7.30 -22.87
N SER A 478 14.81 6.12 -22.41
CA SER A 478 14.67 5.81 -20.97
C SER A 478 16.03 5.72 -20.26
N GLU A 479 17.10 5.27 -20.93
CA GLU A 479 18.47 5.36 -20.37
C GLU A 479 18.94 6.82 -20.31
N LYS A 480 18.65 7.65 -21.32
CA LYS A 480 19.01 9.08 -21.32
C LYS A 480 18.14 9.93 -20.38
N LYS A 481 16.88 9.54 -20.14
CA LYS A 481 15.97 10.22 -19.21
C LYS A 481 16.23 9.81 -17.75
N LEU A 482 16.60 8.55 -17.49
CA LEU A 482 17.16 8.16 -16.19
C LEU A 482 18.51 8.83 -15.91
N ILE A 483 19.34 9.08 -16.94
CA ILE A 483 20.57 9.87 -16.79
C ILE A 483 20.22 11.34 -16.49
N ARG A 484 19.19 11.92 -17.11
CA ARG A 484 18.76 13.31 -16.84
C ARG A 484 18.18 13.54 -15.45
N GLU A 485 17.46 12.59 -14.86
CA GLU A 485 17.07 12.69 -13.43
C GLU A 485 18.21 12.28 -12.47
N LYS A 486 19.15 11.42 -12.88
CA LYS A 486 20.36 11.09 -12.09
C LYS A 486 21.41 12.21 -12.03
N THR A 487 21.30 13.27 -12.84
CA THR A 487 22.27 14.39 -12.85
C THR A 487 21.87 15.54 -11.91
N THR A 488 21.22 15.26 -10.78
CA THR A 488 21.02 16.26 -9.70
C THR A 488 22.09 16.22 -8.61
N SER A 489 23.17 15.44 -8.79
CA SER A 489 24.27 15.35 -7.82
C SER A 489 25.65 15.78 -8.33
N ASN A 490 25.80 16.18 -9.60
CA ASN A 490 27.07 16.72 -10.13
C ASN A 490 26.88 17.48 -11.45
N TYR A 491 26.39 18.72 -11.40
CA TYR A 491 26.20 19.58 -12.60
C TYR A 491 27.49 19.84 -13.37
N LEU A 492 28.64 19.82 -12.68
CA LEU A 492 29.94 20.18 -13.23
C LEU A 492 30.84 18.96 -13.55
N ALA A 493 30.29 17.74 -13.53
CA ALA A 493 31.06 16.55 -13.85
C ALA A 493 31.65 16.60 -15.27
N GLY A 494 32.98 16.53 -15.37
CA GLY A 494 33.72 16.59 -16.64
C GLY A 494 34.11 18.00 -17.10
N TYR A 495 33.80 19.04 -16.31
CA TYR A 495 34.24 20.41 -16.56
C TYR A 495 35.29 20.85 -15.54
N ASP A 496 36.24 21.64 -16.01
CA ASP A 496 37.27 22.24 -15.17
C ASP A 496 36.66 23.40 -14.37
N ILE A 497 36.37 23.14 -13.10
CA ILE A 497 35.62 24.05 -12.23
C ILE A 497 36.43 25.32 -11.94
N GLU A 498 37.77 25.24 -11.89
CA GLU A 498 38.66 26.38 -11.63
C GLU A 498 38.59 27.44 -12.72
N LYS A 499 38.30 27.04 -13.97
CA LYS A 499 38.23 27.93 -15.14
C LYS A 499 36.88 28.64 -15.32
N ILE A 500 35.89 28.36 -14.47
CA ILE A 500 34.56 28.96 -14.63
C ILE A 500 34.57 30.39 -14.08
N GLU A 501 34.42 31.36 -14.96
CA GLU A 501 34.52 32.80 -14.68
C GLU A 501 33.16 33.45 -14.43
N LYS A 502 32.06 32.89 -14.98
CA LYS A 502 30.72 33.50 -14.85
C LYS A 502 29.57 32.50 -14.99
N ILE A 503 28.38 32.89 -14.50
CA ILE A 503 27.14 32.12 -14.62
C ILE A 503 26.07 32.96 -15.32
N ASN A 504 25.48 32.43 -16.38
CA ASN A 504 24.44 33.11 -17.17
C ASN A 504 23.09 32.43 -16.93
N LEU A 505 22.11 33.19 -16.46
CA LEU A 505 20.71 32.80 -16.37
C LEU A 505 20.04 33.14 -17.70
N VAL A 506 19.70 32.12 -18.47
CA VAL A 506 19.12 32.29 -19.80
C VAL A 506 17.61 32.40 -19.70
N HIS A 507 17.04 33.45 -20.28
CA HIS A 507 15.60 33.68 -20.30
C HIS A 507 15.06 33.90 -21.73
N GLY A 508 13.78 33.58 -21.92
CA GLY A 508 13.00 34.00 -23.10
C GLY A 508 12.39 35.39 -22.89
N ASP A 509 11.17 35.62 -23.37
CA ASP A 509 10.53 36.95 -23.30
C ASP A 509 10.21 37.44 -21.88
N ARG A 510 10.11 36.52 -20.91
CA ARG A 510 9.74 36.82 -19.51
C ARG A 510 10.97 37.12 -18.65
N LYS A 511 11.35 38.40 -18.53
CA LYS A 511 12.53 38.86 -17.76
C LYS A 511 12.41 38.74 -16.22
N GLY A 512 11.21 38.46 -15.70
CA GLY A 512 10.93 38.47 -14.25
C GLY A 512 11.59 37.33 -13.46
N SER A 513 11.49 36.09 -13.95
CA SER A 513 12.04 34.90 -13.26
C SER A 513 13.57 34.93 -13.19
N ALA A 514 14.24 35.41 -14.25
CA ALA A 514 15.69 35.58 -14.27
C ALA A 514 16.19 36.66 -13.30
N THR A 515 15.39 37.69 -13.02
CA THR A 515 15.74 38.75 -12.05
C THR A 515 15.74 38.22 -10.63
N MET A 516 14.71 37.46 -10.27
CA MET A 516 14.63 36.78 -8.97
C MET A 516 15.68 35.67 -8.85
N GLY A 517 15.87 34.88 -9.91
CA GLY A 517 16.87 33.81 -9.97
C GLY A 517 18.30 34.33 -9.78
N LYS A 518 18.63 35.49 -10.36
CA LYS A 518 19.93 36.15 -10.19
C LYS A 518 20.22 36.41 -8.71
N LYS A 519 19.29 37.06 -8.02
CA LYS A 519 19.46 37.37 -6.59
C LYS A 519 19.58 36.11 -5.73
N LEU A 520 18.75 35.09 -5.99
CA LEU A 520 18.78 33.82 -5.27
C LEU A 520 20.10 33.07 -5.47
N LEU A 521 20.65 33.09 -6.69
CA LEU A 521 21.92 32.43 -7.00
C LEU A 521 23.10 33.19 -6.41
N GLU A 522 23.10 34.53 -6.47
CA GLU A 522 24.10 35.38 -5.79
C GLU A 522 24.10 35.12 -4.27
N GLU A 523 22.92 35.03 -3.64
CA GLU A 523 22.80 34.67 -2.22
C GLU A 523 23.31 33.25 -1.92
N ALA A 524 23.08 32.28 -2.80
CA ALA A 524 23.57 30.91 -2.65
C ALA A 524 25.10 30.81 -2.78
N LEU A 525 25.70 31.56 -3.72
CA LEU A 525 27.15 31.64 -3.90
C LEU A 525 27.82 32.35 -2.73
N ALA A 526 27.26 33.46 -2.26
CA ALA A 526 27.77 34.20 -1.10
C ALA A 526 27.78 33.36 0.18
N LYS A 527 26.77 32.49 0.39
CA LYS A 527 26.75 31.53 1.50
C LYS A 527 27.89 30.51 1.48
N GLN A 528 28.48 30.26 0.31
CA GLN A 528 29.64 29.38 0.14
C GLN A 528 30.96 30.16 0.00
N GLY A 529 30.94 31.49 0.18
CA GLY A 529 32.13 32.34 0.07
C GLY A 529 32.63 32.56 -1.37
N LEU A 530 31.78 32.39 -2.38
CA LEU A 530 32.13 32.50 -3.79
C LEU A 530 31.68 33.84 -4.38
N GLU A 531 32.58 34.54 -5.08
CA GLU A 531 32.32 35.80 -5.80
C GLU A 531 32.27 35.60 -7.33
N ILE A 532 31.48 34.63 -7.80
CA ILE A 532 31.33 34.39 -9.24
C ILE A 532 30.21 35.30 -9.80
N PRO A 533 30.48 36.11 -10.84
CA PRO A 533 29.48 37.00 -11.42
C PRO A 533 28.32 36.24 -12.07
N VAL A 534 27.09 36.69 -11.77
CA VAL A 534 25.83 36.17 -12.32
C VAL A 534 25.19 37.18 -13.27
N GLU A 535 25.03 36.79 -14.54
CA GLU A 535 24.42 37.61 -15.59
C GLU A 535 23.08 37.03 -16.04
N ARG A 536 22.22 37.89 -16.58
CA ARG A 536 21.00 37.46 -17.28
C ARG A 536 21.26 37.59 -18.77
N LEU A 537 20.95 36.55 -19.52
CA LEU A 537 21.19 36.49 -20.95
C LEU A 537 19.88 36.13 -21.66
N GLU A 538 19.57 36.81 -22.75
CA GLU A 538 18.45 36.43 -23.59
C GLU A 538 18.82 35.20 -24.42
N ILE A 539 17.87 34.30 -24.67
CA ILE A 539 18.15 33.03 -25.37
C ILE A 539 18.77 33.22 -26.76
N GLY A 540 18.41 34.32 -27.45
CA GLY A 540 18.99 34.68 -28.75
C GLY A 540 20.45 35.12 -28.70
N ASP A 541 20.94 35.55 -27.52
CA ASP A 541 22.28 36.08 -27.32
C ASP A 541 23.26 35.04 -26.74
N VAL A 542 22.82 33.79 -26.60
CA VAL A 542 23.62 32.69 -26.05
C VAL A 542 24.72 32.32 -27.05
N THR A 543 25.95 32.74 -26.75
CA THR A 543 27.17 32.31 -27.43
C THR A 543 27.92 31.29 -26.59
N SER A 544 28.56 30.29 -27.20
CA SER A 544 29.28 29.24 -26.48
C SER A 544 30.57 29.80 -25.84
N ASN A 545 30.65 29.81 -24.51
CA ASN A 545 31.87 30.14 -23.77
C ASN A 545 32.17 29.01 -22.76
N ILE A 546 33.30 28.33 -22.92
CA ILE A 546 33.65 27.15 -22.11
C ILE A 546 33.91 27.47 -20.63
N ASN A 547 34.22 28.73 -20.32
CA ASN A 547 34.44 29.25 -18.96
C ASN A 547 33.14 29.80 -18.33
N SER A 548 31.97 29.55 -18.93
CA SER A 548 30.69 30.06 -18.46
C SER A 548 29.68 28.94 -18.22
N ILE A 549 28.96 28.99 -17.10
CA ILE A 549 27.80 28.10 -16.87
C ILE A 549 26.55 28.76 -17.44
N TYR A 550 25.68 27.99 -18.08
CA TYR A 550 24.39 28.46 -18.59
C TYR A 550 23.25 27.71 -17.93
N ILE A 551 22.30 28.44 -17.32
CA ILE A 551 21.13 27.89 -16.65
C ILE A 551 19.89 28.22 -17.47
N PHE A 552 19.14 27.20 -17.88
CA PHE A 552 17.95 27.29 -18.73
C PHE A 552 16.70 26.83 -17.98
N GLU A 553 15.55 27.45 -18.28
CA GLU A 553 14.25 26.88 -17.91
C GLU A 553 13.89 25.70 -18.84
N GLU A 554 13.19 24.70 -18.31
CA GLU A 554 12.70 23.54 -19.09
C GLU A 554 11.93 23.96 -20.34
N GLU A 555 11.16 25.05 -20.28
CA GLU A 555 10.39 25.59 -21.41
C GLU A 555 11.29 26.07 -22.58
N LEU A 556 12.55 26.38 -22.31
CA LEU A 556 13.52 26.93 -23.26
C LEU A 556 14.44 25.87 -23.88
N VAL A 557 14.33 24.61 -23.44
CA VAL A 557 15.23 23.51 -23.89
C VAL A 557 15.13 23.28 -25.40
N ASN A 558 13.95 23.45 -26.00
CA ASN A 558 13.75 23.26 -27.44
C ASN A 558 14.32 24.41 -28.30
N GLN A 559 14.64 25.55 -27.68
CA GLN A 559 15.20 26.73 -28.34
C GLN A 559 16.71 26.87 -28.04
N MET A 560 17.29 25.89 -27.37
CA MET A 560 18.65 25.94 -26.85
C MET A 560 19.70 25.79 -27.97
N PRO A 561 20.65 26.73 -28.11
CA PRO A 561 21.74 26.57 -29.05
C PRO A 561 22.73 25.46 -28.63
N GLN A 562 23.36 24.85 -29.62
CA GLN A 562 24.41 23.86 -29.39
C GLN A 562 25.68 24.55 -28.89
N ILE A 563 25.82 24.65 -27.56
CA ILE A 563 27.03 25.16 -26.89
C ILE A 563 27.82 24.03 -26.21
N SER A 564 29.14 24.16 -26.12
CA SER A 564 30.03 23.16 -25.48
C SER A 564 30.28 23.42 -23.99
N SER A 565 29.58 24.41 -23.42
CA SER A 565 29.70 24.87 -22.04
C SER A 565 28.88 24.03 -21.06
N PRO A 566 29.17 24.09 -19.74
CA PRO A 566 28.32 23.53 -18.70
C PRO A 566 26.89 24.09 -18.77
N LYS A 567 25.90 23.20 -18.72
CA LYS A 567 24.47 23.53 -18.86
C LYS A 567 23.68 22.95 -17.71
N ILE A 568 22.77 23.76 -17.16
CA ILE A 568 21.88 23.34 -16.08
C ILE A 568 20.46 23.63 -16.51
N ILE A 569 19.58 22.65 -16.40
CA ILE A 569 18.16 22.79 -16.74
C ILE A 569 17.37 22.79 -15.44
N VAL A 570 16.54 23.81 -15.24
CA VAL A 570 15.69 23.96 -14.06
C VAL A 570 14.23 24.08 -14.45
N SER A 571 13.33 23.52 -13.64
CA SER A 571 11.88 23.71 -13.85
C SER A 571 11.42 25.18 -13.73
N SER A 572 12.20 26.04 -13.07
CA SER A 572 12.01 27.50 -13.04
C SER A 572 13.23 28.19 -12.44
N LEU A 573 13.61 29.35 -12.98
CA LEU A 573 14.71 30.18 -12.45
C LEU A 573 14.39 30.78 -11.07
N ALA A 574 13.12 30.76 -10.63
CA ALA A 574 12.72 31.25 -9.32
C ALA A 574 12.79 30.20 -8.19
N LYS A 575 13.24 28.96 -8.47
CA LYS A 575 13.32 27.88 -7.47
C LYS A 575 14.76 27.68 -6.95
N PRO A 576 15.01 27.75 -5.62
CA PRO A 576 16.36 27.85 -5.06
C PRO A 576 17.16 26.53 -5.00
N LYS A 577 16.51 25.35 -5.03
CA LYS A 577 17.19 24.07 -4.76
C LYS A 577 18.35 23.76 -5.73
N ALA A 578 18.24 24.14 -7.00
CA ALA A 578 19.30 23.91 -7.98
C ALA A 578 20.53 24.81 -7.72
N TYR A 579 20.30 26.02 -7.22
CA TYR A 579 21.36 27.00 -6.94
C TYR A 579 22.19 26.63 -5.71
N GLU A 580 21.54 26.08 -4.67
CA GLU A 580 22.25 25.60 -3.47
C GLU A 580 23.18 24.42 -3.79
N THR A 581 22.73 23.48 -4.62
CA THR A 581 23.55 22.37 -5.09
C THR A 581 24.69 22.87 -5.98
N LEU A 582 24.42 23.78 -6.92
CA LEU A 582 25.44 24.37 -7.80
C LEU A 582 26.52 25.14 -7.01
N ALA A 583 26.12 25.97 -6.05
CA ALA A 583 27.05 26.72 -5.21
C ALA A 583 27.95 25.77 -4.39
N LYS A 584 27.41 24.66 -3.90
CA LYS A 584 28.16 23.65 -3.15
C LYS A 584 29.13 22.84 -4.02
N GLU A 585 28.84 22.67 -5.31
CA GLU A 585 29.78 22.07 -6.26
C GLU A 585 30.90 23.05 -6.61
N LEU A 586 30.57 24.33 -6.82
CA LEU A 586 31.54 25.38 -7.10
C LEU A 586 32.45 25.68 -5.91
N SER A 587 32.02 25.40 -4.67
CA SER A 587 32.84 25.59 -3.46
C SER A 587 33.94 24.52 -3.29
N ARG A 588 34.01 23.54 -4.20
CA ARG A 588 35.08 22.53 -4.25
C ARG A 588 36.24 22.93 -5.17
N ARG A 589 36.27 24.19 -5.61
CA ARG A 589 37.46 24.81 -6.19
C ARG A 589 38.47 25.00 -5.05
N ASP A 590 39.45 24.12 -4.94
CA ASP A 590 40.62 24.35 -4.10
C ASP A 590 41.60 25.27 -4.82
#